data_AF-M1DXE5-F1
#
_entry.id   AF-M1DXE5-F1
#
_cell.length_a   1.000
_cell.length_b   1.000
_cell.length_c   1.000
_cell.angle_alpha   90.00
_cell.angle_beta   90.00
_cell.angle_gamma   90.00
#
_symmetry.space_group_name_H-M   'P 1'
#
loop_
_entity.id
_entity.type
_entity.pdbx_description
1 polymer ?
#
loop_
_entity_poly.entity_id
_entity_poly.type
_entity_poly.pdbx_seq_one_letter_code
_entity_poly.pdbx_strand_id
1 'polypeptide(L)'
;MYYKRSSYFPSILLSINDSVRLLVELKDDVTHPLNRAIMLSPRFHLPSPTLYKQNLRLISSCNGFICLFNGWRNTVEHSVYISNPLLGEYFEVKLPEWEKRIQRVAYAFCFSETSGQYKVLKSVVSKLEGCPHVSELEVYTIGVDEKWRNVGEVPEPLCRSFCKANVNGIVHWMNSEKNDSIYSFNSWTEEVKSVLAPRGLETSSSCLTLVELGNCLCLCDTNDCEYVDIWWMKEYGIAES
;
A
#
# COMPACT_ATOMS: atom_id res chain seq x y z
N MET A 1 -2.10 27.79 -21.58
CA MET A 1 -1.81 26.64 -22.48
C MET A 1 -1.80 25.37 -21.64
N TYR A 2 -2.87 24.58 -21.68
CA TYR A 2 -2.88 23.26 -21.04
C TYR A 2 -2.11 22.31 -21.97
N TYR A 3 -0.89 21.93 -21.57
CA TYR A 3 -0.16 20.87 -22.26
C TYR A 3 -0.97 19.59 -22.14
N LYS A 4 -1.40 19.05 -23.28
CA LYS A 4 -2.07 17.75 -23.36
C LYS A 4 -1.01 16.69 -23.06
N ARG A 5 -0.98 16.19 -21.82
CA ARG A 5 -0.08 15.08 -21.43
C ARG A 5 -0.46 13.82 -22.21
N SER A 6 0.54 12.99 -22.52
CA SER A 6 0.32 11.62 -23.00
C SER A 6 -0.59 10.85 -22.02
N SER A 7 -1.44 9.96 -22.54
CA SER A 7 -2.32 9.10 -21.74
C SER A 7 -1.56 8.09 -20.87
N TYR A 8 -0.29 7.84 -21.17
CA TYR A 8 0.64 7.06 -20.36
C TYR A 8 1.94 7.85 -20.19
N PHE A 9 2.31 8.17 -18.97
CA PHE A 9 3.63 8.72 -18.62
C PHE A 9 4.17 7.91 -17.44
N PRO A 10 5.29 7.19 -17.62
CA PRO A 10 5.89 6.45 -16.51
C PRO A 10 6.33 7.44 -15.43
N SER A 11 6.20 7.06 -14.16
CA SER A 11 6.62 7.93 -13.06
C SER A 11 7.17 7.17 -11.87
N ILE A 12 8.11 7.79 -11.15
CA ILE A 12 8.77 7.23 -9.96
C ILE A 12 8.38 8.07 -8.75
N LEU A 13 7.77 7.43 -7.76
CA LEU A 13 7.51 8.04 -6.47
C LEU A 13 8.68 7.77 -5.52
N LEU A 14 9.40 8.84 -5.14
CA LEU A 14 10.52 8.80 -4.21
C LEU A 14 10.03 9.08 -2.79
N SER A 15 10.33 8.14 -1.89
CA SER A 15 10.11 8.26 -0.45
C SER A 15 11.43 8.16 0.31
N ILE A 16 11.58 8.96 1.37
CA ILE A 16 12.71 8.89 2.30
C ILE A 16 12.13 8.59 3.69
N ASN A 17 12.58 7.50 4.32
CA ASN A 17 12.06 7.02 5.61
C ASN A 17 10.53 6.91 5.60
N ASP A 18 9.99 6.19 4.60
CA ASP A 18 8.56 6.00 4.30
C ASP A 18 7.76 7.26 3.96
N SER A 19 8.36 8.44 4.09
CA SER A 19 7.70 9.70 3.81
C SER A 19 7.85 10.05 2.34
N VAL A 20 6.72 10.26 1.65
CA VAL A 20 6.74 10.69 0.24
C VAL A 20 7.38 12.06 0.13
N ARG A 21 8.34 12.19 -0.79
CA ARG A 21 9.08 13.44 -1.02
C ARG A 21 8.85 14.00 -2.41
N LEU A 22 8.82 13.14 -3.42
CA LEU A 22 8.80 13.58 -4.81
C LEU A 22 8.15 12.54 -5.70
N LEU A 23 7.33 12.95 -6.65
CA LEU A 23 6.98 12.12 -7.80
C LEU A 23 7.76 12.66 -9.01
N VAL A 24 8.28 11.77 -9.84
CA VAL A 24 9.16 12.09 -10.97
C VAL A 24 8.52 11.52 -12.21
N GLU A 25 8.14 12.38 -13.16
CA GLU A 25 7.70 11.94 -14.48
C GLU A 25 8.93 11.53 -15.29
N LEU A 26 8.97 10.26 -15.71
CA LEU A 26 9.96 9.75 -16.65
C LEU A 26 9.53 10.14 -18.06
N LYS A 27 10.42 10.83 -18.77
CA LYS A 27 10.22 11.21 -20.16
C LYS A 27 11.21 10.45 -21.02
N ASP A 28 10.72 9.85 -22.10
CA ASP A 28 11.59 9.26 -23.11
C ASP A 28 12.42 10.37 -23.77
N ASP A 29 13.72 10.37 -23.50
CA ASP A 29 14.67 11.22 -24.23
C ASP A 29 15.23 10.41 -25.39
N VAL A 30 14.54 10.46 -26.54
CA VAL A 30 14.96 9.76 -27.76
C VAL A 30 16.07 10.54 -28.50
N THR A 31 16.50 11.70 -27.99
CA THR A 31 17.26 12.68 -28.77
C THR A 31 18.64 13.03 -28.23
N HIS A 32 19.04 12.62 -27.02
CA HIS A 32 20.30 13.08 -26.41
C HIS A 32 21.11 11.97 -25.68
N PRO A 33 22.46 12.09 -25.63
CA PRO A 33 23.36 11.06 -25.10
C PRO A 33 23.21 10.85 -23.58
N LEU A 34 23.49 9.61 -23.13
CA LEU A 34 23.24 8.97 -21.81
C LEU A 34 23.58 9.73 -20.51
N ASN A 35 24.16 10.94 -20.54
CA ASN A 35 24.82 11.56 -19.36
C ASN A 35 24.27 12.93 -18.94
N ARG A 36 23.01 13.27 -19.25
CA ARG A 36 22.42 14.54 -18.79
C ARG A 36 21.61 14.36 -17.50
N ALA A 37 21.83 15.24 -16.53
CA ALA A 37 21.03 15.30 -15.31
C ALA A 37 19.55 15.49 -15.65
N ILE A 38 18.71 14.51 -15.27
CA ILE A 38 17.26 14.61 -15.41
C ILE A 38 16.77 15.71 -14.47
N MET A 39 16.27 16.82 -15.04
CA MET A 39 15.73 17.92 -14.25
C MET A 39 14.37 17.51 -13.67
N LEU A 40 14.39 17.10 -12.40
CA LEU A 40 13.20 16.75 -11.63
C LEU A 40 12.33 18.00 -11.49
N SER A 41 11.13 18.00 -12.09
CA SER A 41 10.16 19.09 -11.95
C SER A 41 9.10 18.72 -10.91
N PRO A 42 9.17 19.27 -9.68
CA PRO A 42 8.25 18.94 -8.59
C PRO A 42 6.95 19.73 -8.80
N ARG A 43 6.03 19.25 -9.64
CA ARG A 43 4.68 19.81 -9.68
C ARG A 43 3.69 18.81 -9.12
N PHE A 44 3.87 18.49 -7.84
CA PHE A 44 2.93 17.68 -7.07
C PHE A 44 2.42 18.51 -5.91
N HIS A 45 1.12 18.76 -5.92
CA HIS A 45 0.42 19.31 -4.77
C HIS A 45 0.12 18.14 -3.85
N LEU A 46 1.02 17.89 -2.89
CA LEU A 46 0.71 16.96 -1.80
C LEU A 46 -0.32 17.62 -0.87
N PRO A 47 -1.19 16.82 -0.23
CA PRO A 47 -2.04 17.32 0.84
C PRO A 47 -1.17 18.06 1.86
N SER A 48 -1.51 19.31 2.17
CA SER A 48 -0.80 20.11 3.17
C SER A 48 -1.69 20.27 4.39
N PRO A 49 -1.77 19.26 5.28
CA PRO A 49 -2.48 19.40 6.54
C PRO A 49 -1.84 20.54 7.36
N THR A 50 -2.69 21.35 7.99
CA THR A 50 -2.34 22.63 8.62
C THR A 50 -1.53 22.51 9.91
N LEU A 51 -1.37 21.30 10.47
CA LEU A 51 -0.65 21.06 11.72
C LEU A 51 0.50 20.05 11.55
N TYR A 52 1.71 20.55 11.84
CA TYR A 52 2.98 19.85 11.99
C TYR A 52 3.68 19.33 10.72
N LYS A 53 5.02 19.37 10.76
CA LYS A 53 5.92 18.94 9.69
C LYS A 53 5.53 17.56 9.14
N GLN A 54 5.36 17.53 7.82
CA GLN A 54 4.89 16.47 6.95
C GLN A 54 5.61 15.12 7.13
N ASN A 55 4.89 14.10 7.60
CA ASN A 55 5.27 12.69 7.46
C ASN A 55 4.13 11.92 6.78
N LEU A 56 3.78 12.34 5.55
CA LEU A 56 2.87 11.58 4.70
C LEU A 56 3.54 10.29 4.27
N ARG A 57 3.07 9.17 4.84
CA ARG A 57 3.58 7.85 4.50
C ARG A 57 2.82 7.26 3.34
N LEU A 58 3.53 6.70 2.37
CA LEU A 58 2.89 5.99 1.27
C LEU A 58 2.30 4.67 1.77
N ILE A 59 0.99 4.49 1.61
CA ILE A 59 0.33 3.21 1.83
C ILE A 59 0.46 2.37 0.56
N SER A 60 -0.14 2.83 -0.54
CA SER A 60 -0.07 2.16 -1.85
C SER A 60 -0.44 3.13 -2.97
N SER A 61 -0.30 2.68 -4.22
CA SER A 61 -0.83 3.33 -5.41
C SER A 61 -1.79 2.39 -6.13
N CYS A 62 -2.84 2.93 -6.73
CA CYS A 62 -3.80 2.16 -7.51
C CYS A 62 -4.44 3.06 -8.58
N ASN A 63 -4.44 2.63 -9.84
CA ASN A 63 -5.04 3.36 -10.97
C ASN A 63 -4.64 4.84 -11.07
N GLY A 64 -3.37 5.14 -10.81
CA GLY A 64 -2.83 6.51 -10.84
C GLY A 64 -3.14 7.36 -9.61
N PHE A 65 -3.96 6.87 -8.67
CA PHE A 65 -4.15 7.49 -7.36
C PHE A 65 -3.13 6.99 -6.36
N ILE A 66 -2.80 7.85 -5.40
CA ILE A 66 -1.86 7.55 -4.32
C ILE A 66 -2.59 7.61 -2.98
N CYS A 67 -2.50 6.55 -2.19
CA CYS A 67 -3.01 6.52 -0.83
C CYS A 67 -1.90 6.90 0.16
N LEU A 68 -2.13 7.95 0.94
CA LEU A 68 -1.18 8.54 1.87
C LEU A 68 -1.73 8.51 3.29
N PHE A 69 -0.91 8.12 4.25
CA PHE A 69 -1.23 8.18 5.67
C PHE A 69 -0.60 9.42 6.30
N ASN A 70 -1.40 10.23 7.00
CA ASN A 70 -0.90 11.28 7.87
C ASN A 70 -1.16 10.91 9.33
N GLY A 71 -0.08 10.77 10.09
CA GLY A 71 -0.18 10.53 11.53
C GLY A 71 1.05 9.84 12.11
N TRP A 72 1.17 9.97 13.43
CA TRP A 72 2.16 9.27 14.23
C TRP A 72 1.47 8.46 15.32
N ARG A 73 2.17 7.48 15.92
CA ARG A 73 1.63 6.59 16.95
C ARG A 73 1.08 7.33 18.19
N ASN A 74 1.50 8.58 18.39
CA ASN A 74 1.16 9.39 19.57
C ASN A 74 0.29 10.60 19.21
N THR A 75 -0.09 10.79 17.94
CA THR A 75 -1.02 11.87 17.57
C THR A 75 -2.44 11.37 17.77
N VAL A 76 -3.33 12.21 18.31
CA VAL A 76 -4.76 11.87 18.46
C VAL A 76 -5.43 11.87 17.09
N GLU A 77 -5.03 12.81 16.24
CA GLU A 77 -5.56 12.98 14.89
C GLU A 77 -4.72 12.22 13.86
N HIS A 78 -5.44 11.55 12.95
CA HIS A 78 -4.89 10.94 11.76
C HIS A 78 -5.90 10.89 10.64
N SER A 79 -5.37 10.87 9.43
CA SER A 79 -6.18 10.82 8.22
C SER A 79 -5.49 9.96 7.17
N VAL A 80 -6.30 9.35 6.32
CA VAL A 80 -5.85 8.77 5.05
C VAL A 80 -6.27 9.70 3.94
N TYR A 81 -5.35 10.02 3.04
CA TYR A 81 -5.59 10.85 1.87
C TYR A 81 -5.50 10.00 0.61
N ILE A 82 -6.50 10.09 -0.25
CA ILE A 82 -6.45 9.54 -1.60
C ILE A 82 -6.18 10.72 -2.55
N SER A 83 -4.96 10.80 -3.04
CA SER A 83 -4.52 11.90 -3.89
C SER A 83 -4.51 11.51 -5.36
N ASN A 84 -5.03 12.41 -6.19
CA ASN A 84 -4.74 12.43 -7.61
C ASN A 84 -3.52 13.34 -7.85
N PRO A 85 -2.32 12.77 -8.02
CA PRO A 85 -1.10 13.57 -8.18
C PRO A 85 -1.09 14.42 -9.45
N LEU A 86 -1.92 14.10 -10.46
CA LEU A 86 -1.97 14.84 -11.71
C LEU A 86 -2.82 16.10 -11.65
N LEU A 87 -3.95 15.99 -10.94
CA LEU A 87 -4.85 17.11 -10.73
C LEU A 87 -4.44 17.95 -9.52
N GLY A 88 -3.60 17.40 -8.65
CA GLY A 88 -3.27 18.04 -7.37
C GLY A 88 -4.45 18.03 -6.39
N GLU A 89 -5.45 17.18 -6.66
CA GLU A 89 -6.64 17.02 -5.85
C GLU A 89 -6.45 15.87 -4.87
N TYR A 90 -7.16 15.91 -3.76
CA TYR A 90 -7.17 14.81 -2.81
C TYR A 90 -8.53 14.69 -2.12
N PHE A 91 -8.83 13.46 -1.70
CA PHE A 91 -9.95 13.13 -0.84
C PHE A 91 -9.42 12.71 0.52
N GLU A 92 -9.95 13.30 1.59
CA GLU A 92 -9.59 12.94 2.97
C GLU A 92 -10.60 11.94 3.55
N VAL A 93 -10.11 10.74 3.86
CA VAL A 93 -10.83 9.74 4.64
C VAL A 93 -10.57 10.05 6.11
N LYS A 94 -11.57 10.61 6.79
CA LYS A 94 -11.51 10.87 8.23
C LYS A 94 -11.54 9.56 9.00
N LEU A 95 -10.64 9.44 9.97
CA LEU A 95 -10.53 8.29 10.84
C LEU A 95 -11.04 8.65 12.23
N PRO A 96 -11.67 7.70 12.95
CA PRO A 96 -11.99 7.92 14.36
C PRO A 96 -10.70 8.09 15.17
N GLU A 97 -10.78 8.74 16.33
CA GLU A 97 -9.64 8.88 17.23
C GLU A 97 -9.08 7.50 17.64
N TRP A 98 -7.76 7.43 17.89
CA TRP A 98 -7.15 6.19 18.37
C TRP A 98 -7.68 5.78 19.74
N GLU A 99 -8.27 4.59 19.79
CA GLU A 99 -8.59 3.96 21.06
C GLU A 99 -7.32 3.46 21.76
N LYS A 100 -7.21 3.65 23.08
CA LYS A 100 -6.02 3.28 23.86
C LYS A 100 -5.63 1.79 23.77
N ARG A 101 -6.58 0.92 23.44
CA ARG A 101 -6.37 -0.54 23.28
C ARG A 101 -5.72 -0.93 21.96
N ILE A 102 -5.69 -0.02 20.98
CA ILE A 102 -5.13 -0.26 19.66
C ILE A 102 -3.61 -0.22 19.76
N GLN A 103 -2.96 -1.33 19.44
CA GLN A 103 -1.51 -1.42 19.46
C GLN A 103 -0.87 -1.04 18.14
N ARG A 104 -1.49 -1.48 17.04
CA ARG A 104 -1.01 -1.36 15.68
C ARG A 104 -2.20 -1.19 14.74
N VAL A 105 -1.96 -0.43 13.68
CA VAL A 105 -2.88 -0.27 12.56
C VAL A 105 -2.08 -0.39 11.28
N ALA A 106 -2.63 -1.08 10.29
CA ALA A 106 -2.11 -1.16 8.93
C ALA A 106 -3.20 -0.74 7.95
N TYR A 107 -2.80 -0.09 6.86
CA TYR A 107 -3.72 0.36 5.82
C TYR A 107 -3.35 -0.22 4.46
N ALA A 108 -4.35 -0.42 3.61
CA ALA A 108 -4.18 -0.74 2.20
C ALA A 108 -5.19 0.06 1.38
N PHE A 109 -4.92 0.20 0.08
CA PHE A 109 -5.84 0.83 -0.85
C PHE A 109 -5.90 0.06 -2.16
N CYS A 110 -7.12 -0.19 -2.61
CA CYS A 110 -7.41 -0.97 -3.80
C CYS A 110 -8.63 -0.46 -4.56
N PHE A 111 -8.79 -0.99 -5.77
CA PHE A 111 -9.89 -0.69 -6.68
C PHE A 111 -10.55 -2.00 -7.09
N SER A 112 -11.87 -2.04 -7.02
CA SER A 112 -12.69 -3.12 -7.54
C SER A 112 -13.15 -2.74 -8.94
N GLU A 113 -12.61 -3.41 -9.96
CA GLU A 113 -12.99 -3.16 -11.36
C GLU A 113 -14.47 -3.45 -11.60
N THR A 114 -15.00 -4.47 -10.94
CA THR A 114 -16.39 -4.90 -11.12
C THR A 114 -17.40 -3.88 -10.59
N SER A 115 -17.13 -3.30 -9.42
CA SER A 115 -18.02 -2.29 -8.85
C SER A 115 -17.63 -0.86 -9.26
N GLY A 116 -16.46 -0.66 -9.87
CA GLY A 116 -15.92 0.66 -10.20
C GLY A 116 -15.59 1.51 -8.98
N GLN A 117 -15.33 0.88 -7.83
CA GLN A 117 -15.19 1.56 -6.55
C GLN A 117 -13.80 1.39 -5.96
N TYR A 118 -13.33 2.47 -5.32
CA TYR A 118 -12.13 2.46 -4.51
C TYR A 118 -12.45 2.07 -3.07
N LYS A 119 -11.56 1.27 -2.47
CA LYS A 119 -11.68 0.79 -1.10
C LYS A 119 -10.40 1.05 -0.33
N VAL A 120 -10.56 1.47 0.92
CA VAL A 120 -9.49 1.55 1.90
C VAL A 120 -9.69 0.41 2.89
N LEU A 121 -8.62 -0.34 3.12
CA LEU A 121 -8.55 -1.40 4.12
C LEU A 121 -7.84 -0.88 5.36
N LYS A 122 -8.29 -1.31 6.53
CA LYS A 122 -7.71 -0.98 7.82
C LYS A 122 -7.66 -2.24 8.68
N SER A 123 -6.46 -2.73 8.96
CA SER A 123 -6.23 -3.81 9.94
C SER A 123 -6.00 -3.17 11.30
N VAL A 124 -6.75 -3.59 12.32
CA VAL A 124 -6.62 -3.09 13.69
C VAL A 124 -6.20 -4.22 14.61
N VAL A 125 -5.01 -4.10 15.20
CA VAL A 125 -4.53 -5.05 16.20
C VAL A 125 -4.79 -4.46 17.58
N SER A 126 -5.63 -5.14 18.35
CA SER A 126 -5.94 -4.73 19.72
C SER A 126 -5.38 -5.73 20.74
N LYS A 127 -4.99 -5.22 21.91
CA LYS A 127 -4.62 -6.08 23.05
C LYS A 127 -5.70 -5.96 24.11
N LEU A 128 -6.45 -7.04 24.28
CA LEU A 128 -7.32 -7.24 25.43
C LEU A 128 -6.51 -7.98 26.52
N GLU A 129 -6.58 -7.51 27.76
CA GLU A 129 -5.89 -8.17 28.87
C GLU A 129 -6.33 -9.64 28.97
N GLY A 130 -5.37 -10.57 29.01
CA GLY A 130 -5.62 -12.00 29.10
C GLY A 130 -6.05 -12.70 27.80
N CYS A 131 -6.15 -11.99 26.67
CA CYS A 131 -6.50 -12.58 25.36
C CYS A 131 -5.32 -12.53 24.37
N PRO A 132 -5.27 -13.45 23.40
CA PRO A 132 -4.34 -13.36 22.27
C PRO A 132 -4.60 -12.08 21.45
N HIS A 133 -3.60 -11.64 20.69
CA HIS A 133 -3.75 -10.49 19.79
C HIS A 133 -4.80 -10.83 18.72
N VAL A 134 -5.86 -10.04 18.65
CA VAL A 134 -6.87 -10.15 17.60
C VAL A 134 -6.62 -9.02 16.60
N SER A 135 -6.53 -9.39 15.33
CA SER A 135 -6.42 -8.46 14.22
C SER A 135 -7.73 -8.48 13.44
N GLU A 136 -8.46 -7.38 13.50
CA GLU A 136 -9.71 -7.19 12.77
C GLU A 136 -9.46 -6.42 11.48
N LEU A 137 -10.12 -6.81 10.40
CA LEU A 137 -10.10 -6.08 9.15
C LEU A 137 -11.36 -5.24 9.00
N GLU A 138 -11.17 -3.98 8.68
CA GLU A 138 -12.23 -3.03 8.36
C GLU A 138 -12.05 -2.54 6.91
N VAL A 139 -13.16 -2.29 6.23
CA VAL A 139 -13.21 -1.78 4.86
C VAL A 139 -14.04 -0.51 4.82
N TYR A 140 -13.57 0.46 4.03
CA TYR A 140 -14.27 1.69 3.72
C TYR A 140 -14.32 1.90 2.20
N THR A 141 -15.52 1.88 1.64
CA THR A 141 -15.78 2.09 0.21
C THR A 141 -16.04 3.57 -0.05
N ILE A 142 -15.16 4.19 -0.83
CA ILE A 142 -15.20 5.63 -1.06
C ILE A 142 -16.45 6.03 -1.84
N GLY A 143 -17.17 7.02 -1.31
CA GLY A 143 -18.40 7.54 -1.92
C GLY A 143 -19.64 6.67 -1.71
N VAL A 144 -19.53 5.59 -0.94
CA VAL A 144 -20.62 4.64 -0.66
C VAL A 144 -20.82 4.48 0.84
N ASP A 145 -19.74 4.15 1.56
CA ASP A 145 -19.82 3.87 2.99
C ASP A 145 -19.84 5.17 3.79
N GLU A 146 -20.78 5.29 4.72
CA GLU A 146 -20.81 6.37 5.71
C GLU A 146 -19.85 6.09 6.89
N LYS A 147 -19.53 4.82 7.13
CA LYS A 147 -18.68 4.34 8.22
C LYS A 147 -17.90 3.10 7.81
N TRP A 148 -16.80 2.84 8.51
CA TRP A 148 -16.01 1.61 8.36
C TRP A 148 -16.87 0.37 8.65
N ARG A 149 -16.75 -0.65 7.81
CA ARG A 149 -17.42 -1.95 7.96
C ARG A 149 -16.40 -3.00 8.36
N ASN A 150 -16.67 -3.72 9.45
CA ASN A 150 -15.85 -4.85 9.87
C ASN A 150 -16.12 -6.05 8.94
N VAL A 151 -15.06 -6.69 8.44
CA VAL A 151 -15.13 -7.87 7.56
C VAL A 151 -14.60 -9.14 8.24
N GLY A 152 -14.33 -9.09 9.55
CA GLY A 152 -13.93 -10.22 10.38
C GLY A 152 -12.47 -10.18 10.83
N GLU A 153 -12.08 -11.25 11.51
CA GLU A 153 -10.71 -11.46 11.99
C GLU A 153 -9.80 -11.94 10.87
N VAL A 154 -8.60 -11.37 10.80
CA VAL A 154 -7.58 -11.71 9.80
C VAL A 154 -6.21 -11.82 10.44
N PRO A 155 -5.26 -12.57 9.83
CA PRO A 155 -3.89 -12.61 10.32
C PRO A 155 -3.21 -11.24 10.25
N GLU A 156 -2.48 -10.88 11.32
CA GLU A 156 -1.81 -9.57 11.45
C GLU A 156 -0.83 -9.34 10.29
N PRO A 157 -0.97 -8.24 9.53
CA PRO A 157 -0.01 -7.86 8.50
C PRO A 157 1.37 -7.51 9.06
N LEU A 158 2.42 -7.92 8.34
CA LEU A 158 3.79 -7.46 8.57
C LEU A 158 3.89 -5.93 8.47
N CYS A 159 4.49 -5.32 9.50
CA CYS A 159 5.01 -3.95 9.46
C CYS A 159 4.00 -2.84 9.09
N ARG A 160 3.06 -2.50 9.99
CA ARG A 160 2.30 -1.22 10.06
C ARG A 160 1.62 -0.73 8.76
N SER A 161 1.63 -1.54 7.72
CA SER A 161 1.12 -1.30 6.38
C SER A 161 0.89 -2.67 5.78
N PHE A 162 -0.13 -2.80 4.93
CA PHE A 162 -0.16 -3.94 4.05
C PHE A 162 1.04 -3.83 3.09
N CYS A 163 1.53 -4.97 2.59
CA CYS A 163 2.52 -4.95 1.54
C CYS A 163 1.96 -4.16 0.33
N LYS A 164 2.84 -3.53 -0.45
CA LYS A 164 2.45 -2.75 -1.65
C LYS A 164 2.11 -3.68 -2.83
N ALA A 165 1.43 -4.79 -2.54
CA ALA A 165 1.09 -5.84 -3.47
C ALA A 165 -0.41 -5.83 -3.69
N ASN A 166 -0.84 -5.08 -4.69
CA ASN A 166 -2.22 -5.10 -5.19
C ASN A 166 -2.19 -5.59 -6.63
N VAL A 167 -2.67 -6.82 -6.86
CA VAL A 167 -2.74 -7.43 -8.19
C VAL A 167 -4.20 -7.51 -8.59
N ASN A 168 -4.60 -6.74 -9.61
CA ASN A 168 -5.96 -6.73 -10.16
C ASN A 168 -7.07 -6.56 -9.10
N GLY A 169 -6.86 -5.66 -8.14
CA GLY A 169 -7.82 -5.41 -7.08
C GLY A 169 -7.78 -6.43 -5.93
N ILE A 170 -6.77 -7.30 -5.89
CA ILE A 170 -6.54 -8.22 -4.79
C ILE A 170 -5.32 -7.75 -4.00
N VAL A 171 -5.53 -7.45 -2.71
CA VAL A 171 -4.49 -6.96 -1.82
C VAL A 171 -3.84 -8.14 -1.11
N HIS A 172 -2.51 -8.22 -1.17
CA HIS A 172 -1.73 -9.31 -0.58
C HIS A 172 -0.86 -8.85 0.58
N TRP A 173 -0.71 -9.71 1.58
CA TRP A 173 0.22 -9.52 2.71
C TRP A 173 0.70 -10.86 3.26
N MET A 174 1.75 -10.83 4.07
CA MET A 174 2.19 -11.99 4.86
C MET A 174 2.02 -11.71 6.36
N ASN A 175 1.93 -12.79 7.14
CA ASN A 175 1.78 -12.75 8.59
C ASN A 175 3.10 -12.34 9.26
N SER A 176 3.02 -11.52 10.30
CA SER A 176 4.18 -11.12 11.11
C SER A 176 4.88 -12.23 11.89
N GLU A 177 4.19 -13.34 12.14
CA GLU A 177 4.71 -14.43 12.99
C GLU A 177 5.22 -15.63 12.19
N LYS A 178 4.73 -15.82 10.96
CA LYS A 178 5.02 -16.99 10.13
C LYS A 178 5.15 -16.62 8.66
N ASN A 179 6.12 -17.27 8.01
CA ASN A 179 6.43 -17.03 6.59
C ASN A 179 5.87 -18.16 5.72
N ASP A 180 4.86 -18.89 6.22
CA ASP A 180 4.31 -20.08 5.58
C ASP A 180 3.16 -19.76 4.61
N SER A 181 2.60 -18.55 4.70
CA SER A 181 1.36 -18.20 4.02
C SER A 181 1.36 -16.76 3.52
N ILE A 182 0.85 -16.58 2.31
CA ILE A 182 0.47 -15.29 1.74
C ILE A 182 -1.04 -15.18 1.84
N TYR A 183 -1.51 -14.09 2.45
CA TYR A 183 -2.92 -13.76 2.58
C TYR A 183 -3.33 -12.79 1.48
N SER A 184 -4.61 -12.84 1.14
CA SER A 184 -5.19 -12.04 0.07
C SER A 184 -6.58 -11.56 0.49
N PHE A 185 -6.91 -10.32 0.12
CA PHE A 185 -8.25 -9.75 0.24
C PHE A 185 -8.75 -9.40 -1.15
N ASN A 186 -9.87 -9.97 -1.56
CA ASN A 186 -10.49 -9.69 -2.85
C ASN A 186 -11.40 -8.46 -2.73
N SER A 187 -11.11 -7.38 -3.47
CA SER A 187 -11.91 -6.15 -3.39
C SER A 187 -13.34 -6.26 -3.90
N TRP A 188 -13.64 -7.25 -4.74
CA TRP A 188 -15.00 -7.54 -5.19
C TRP A 188 -15.75 -8.32 -4.11
N THR A 189 -15.30 -9.52 -3.76
CA THR A 189 -16.04 -10.42 -2.87
C THR A 189 -15.91 -10.05 -1.40
N GLU A 190 -14.93 -9.21 -1.05
CA GLU A 190 -14.52 -8.89 0.32
C GLU A 190 -14.10 -10.11 1.14
N GLU A 191 -13.76 -11.20 0.46
CA GLU A 191 -13.28 -12.43 1.09
C GLU A 191 -11.77 -12.37 1.32
N VAL A 192 -11.36 -12.92 2.47
CA VAL A 192 -9.95 -13.16 2.79
C VAL A 192 -9.62 -14.62 2.53
N LYS A 193 -8.55 -14.85 1.76
CA LYS A 193 -8.05 -16.19 1.41
C LYS A 193 -6.55 -16.26 1.67
N SER A 194 -6.05 -17.47 1.88
CA SER A 194 -4.62 -17.74 2.01
C SER A 194 -4.14 -18.71 0.94
N VAL A 195 -2.88 -18.56 0.56
CA VAL A 195 -2.11 -19.51 -0.24
C VAL A 195 -0.79 -19.77 0.45
N LEU A 196 -0.19 -20.93 0.22
CA LEU A 196 1.13 -21.24 0.76
C LEU A 196 2.17 -20.28 0.19
N ALA A 197 3.08 -19.83 1.05
CA ALA A 197 4.26 -19.12 0.61
C ALA A 197 5.23 -20.07 -0.14
N PRO A 198 6.15 -19.53 -0.95
CA PRO A 198 7.21 -20.32 -1.58
C PRO A 198 7.95 -21.21 -0.59
N ARG A 199 8.26 -22.44 -1.00
CA ARG A 199 9.03 -23.37 -0.18
C ARG A 199 10.48 -22.92 -0.06
N GLY A 200 11.12 -23.24 1.07
CA GLY A 200 12.54 -22.94 1.29
C GLY A 200 12.83 -21.49 1.68
N LEU A 201 11.81 -20.72 2.08
CA LEU A 201 12.02 -19.40 2.68
C LEU A 201 12.67 -19.55 4.06
N GLU A 202 13.99 -19.33 4.13
CA GLU A 202 14.75 -19.30 5.38
C GLU A 202 14.79 -17.89 5.99
N THR A 203 14.60 -16.86 5.17
CA THR A 203 14.62 -15.46 5.58
C THR A 203 13.41 -15.10 6.43
N SER A 204 13.64 -14.32 7.50
CA SER A 204 12.58 -13.75 8.35
C SER A 204 11.58 -12.92 7.54
N SER A 205 10.29 -13.01 7.86
CA SER A 205 9.23 -12.25 7.18
C SER A 205 9.43 -10.74 7.26
N SER A 206 10.13 -10.26 8.28
CA SER A 206 10.50 -8.84 8.42
C SER A 206 11.43 -8.34 7.31
N CYS A 207 12.15 -9.24 6.64
CA CYS A 207 13.08 -8.92 5.55
C CYS A 207 12.51 -9.28 4.16
N LEU A 208 11.27 -9.79 4.12
CA LEU A 208 10.59 -10.14 2.89
C LEU A 208 9.57 -9.06 2.52
N THR A 209 9.53 -8.68 1.25
CA THR A 209 8.59 -7.68 0.74
C THR A 209 7.76 -8.26 -0.39
N LEU A 210 6.43 -8.26 -0.23
CA LEU A 210 5.53 -8.52 -1.36
C LEU A 210 5.32 -7.25 -2.18
N VAL A 211 5.43 -7.39 -3.49
CA VAL A 211 5.20 -6.31 -4.46
C VAL A 211 4.39 -6.82 -5.64
N GLU A 212 3.72 -5.91 -6.34
CA GLU A 212 3.20 -6.18 -7.69
C GLU A 212 4.24 -5.75 -8.72
N LEU A 213 4.50 -6.60 -9.71
CA LEU A 213 5.37 -6.31 -10.84
C LEU A 213 4.75 -6.87 -12.13
N GLY A 214 4.25 -6.00 -13.00
CA GLY A 214 3.74 -6.39 -14.31
C GLY A 214 2.51 -7.29 -14.22
N ASN A 215 1.60 -7.01 -13.29
CA ASN A 215 0.43 -7.81 -12.92
C ASN A 215 0.76 -9.18 -12.32
N CYS A 216 2.02 -9.42 -11.93
CA CYS A 216 2.42 -10.60 -11.18
C CYS A 216 2.64 -10.24 -9.71
N LEU A 217 2.26 -11.17 -8.82
CA LEU A 217 2.62 -11.07 -7.40
C LEU A 217 4.06 -11.56 -7.24
N CYS A 218 4.93 -10.71 -6.70
CA CYS A 218 6.33 -11.03 -6.44
C CYS A 218 6.65 -10.94 -4.96
N LEU A 219 7.56 -11.81 -4.51
CA LEU A 219 8.13 -11.81 -3.18
C LEU A 219 9.64 -11.54 -3.32
N CYS A 220 10.10 -10.44 -2.75
CA CYS A 220 11.49 -10.03 -2.77
C CYS A 220 12.14 -10.28 -1.42
N ASP A 221 13.31 -10.91 -1.42
CA ASP A 221 14.20 -10.99 -0.27
C ASP A 221 15.19 -9.83 -0.29
N THR A 222 15.19 -9.01 0.77
CA THR A 222 16.09 -7.86 0.92
C THR A 222 17.07 -8.03 2.09
N ASN A 223 17.25 -9.25 2.59
CA ASN A 223 18.15 -9.53 3.71
C ASN A 223 19.63 -9.46 3.29
N ASP A 224 19.94 -9.81 2.05
CA ASP A 224 21.27 -9.64 1.47
C ASP A 224 21.36 -8.29 0.75
N CYS A 225 22.39 -7.51 1.06
CA CYS A 225 22.63 -6.19 0.47
C CYS A 225 23.23 -6.29 -0.94
N GLU A 226 23.75 -7.44 -1.34
CA GLU A 226 24.47 -7.62 -2.61
C GLU A 226 23.58 -8.18 -3.73
N TYR A 227 22.57 -8.99 -3.40
CA TYR A 227 21.69 -9.64 -4.36
C TYR A 227 20.24 -9.57 -3.89
N VAL A 228 19.30 -9.41 -4.82
CA VAL A 228 17.86 -9.45 -4.55
C VAL A 228 17.29 -10.68 -5.24
N ASP A 229 16.85 -11.65 -4.46
CA ASP A 229 16.11 -12.80 -4.96
C ASP A 229 14.63 -12.42 -5.13
N ILE A 230 14.10 -12.67 -6.32
CA ILE A 230 12.71 -12.36 -6.67
C ILE A 230 12.01 -13.65 -7.07
N TRP A 231 11.06 -14.07 -6.24
CA TRP A 231 10.08 -15.08 -6.61
C TRP A 231 8.85 -14.37 -7.20
N TRP A 232 8.22 -14.95 -8.23
CA TRP A 232 6.95 -14.45 -8.75
C TRP A 232 5.97 -15.56 -9.07
N MET A 233 4.68 -15.26 -8.88
CA MET A 233 3.57 -16.16 -9.16
C MET A 233 3.22 -16.11 -10.65
N LYS A 234 3.59 -17.14 -11.44
CA LYS A 234 3.27 -17.19 -12.88
C LYS A 234 1.78 -17.42 -13.13
N GLU A 235 1.22 -18.38 -12.40
CA GLU A 235 -0.22 -18.67 -12.39
C GLU A 235 -0.82 -18.27 -11.04
N TYR A 236 -1.83 -17.41 -11.08
CA TYR A 236 -2.41 -16.83 -9.88
C TYR A 236 -3.00 -17.92 -8.95
N GLY A 237 -2.56 -17.92 -7.69
CA GLY A 237 -2.93 -18.91 -6.68
C GLY A 237 -2.03 -20.14 -6.60
N ILE A 238 -1.04 -20.28 -7.50
CA ILE A 238 -0.13 -21.45 -7.54
C ILE A 238 1.30 -21.03 -7.21
N ALA A 239 1.79 -21.46 -6.05
CA ALA A 239 3.13 -21.10 -5.55
C ALA A 239 4.29 -21.68 -6.39
N GLU A 240 4.12 -22.83 -7.06
CA GLU A 240 5.18 -23.53 -7.83
C GLU A 240 4.94 -23.48 -9.36
N SER A 241 4.46 -22.34 -9.88
CA SER A 241 4.19 -22.15 -11.32
C SER A 241 5.36 -21.57 -12.13
#